data_AF-A0AAD9JSG1-F1
#
_entry.id   AF-A0AAD9JSG1-F1
#
_cell.length_a   1.000
_cell.length_b   1.000
_cell.length_c   1.000
_cell.angle_alpha   90.00
_cell.angle_beta   90.00
_cell.angle_gamma   90.00
#
_symmetry.space_group_name_H-M   'P 1'
#
loop_
_entity.id
_entity.type
_entity.pdbx_description
1 polymer ?
#
loop_
_entity_poly.entity_id
_entity_poly.type
_entity_poly.pdbx_seq_one_letter_code
_entity_poly.pdbx_strand_id
1 'polypeptide(L)'
;MSENDFYLTLPSNASLDLHTDHTFTRYATASPQRISMSGQWECGLVEMQYTHSWYNVTSDNTWLGVTLDGIDFVVKIEAGYYDTPETLTGAINRSIRTVVKEKKVKLSYSNITQKVTIHMIQNSSFSVYSLNLQRVLGLNPRYLHESRK
;
A
#
# COMPACT_ATOMS: atom_id res chain seq x y z
N MET A 1 2.30 22.71 32.30
CA MET A 1 0.96 22.17 32.08
C MET A 1 0.07 22.78 33.13
N SER A 2 -1.06 23.34 32.72
CA SER A 2 -1.99 23.96 33.67
C SER A 2 -2.62 22.87 34.53
N GLU A 3 -3.11 23.20 35.73
CA GLU A 3 -3.79 22.25 36.62
C GLU A 3 -5.06 21.59 36.01
N ASN A 4 -5.50 22.04 34.83
CA ASN A 4 -6.71 21.56 34.16
C ASN A 4 -6.46 20.74 32.87
N ASP A 5 -5.22 20.42 32.54
CA ASP A 5 -4.89 19.63 31.34
C ASP A 5 -4.87 18.13 31.69
N PHE A 6 -5.55 17.27 30.90
CA PHE A 6 -5.52 15.82 31.09
C PHE A 6 -5.44 15.06 29.76
N TYR A 7 -4.95 13.82 29.80
CA TYR A 7 -4.97 12.90 28.67
C TYR A 7 -6.13 11.93 28.79
N LEU A 8 -6.74 11.63 27.64
CA LEU A 8 -7.79 10.64 27.53
C LEU A 8 -7.39 9.59 26.49
N THR A 9 -7.30 8.34 26.91
CA THR A 9 -7.07 7.19 26.03
C THR A 9 -8.40 6.52 25.73
N LEU A 10 -8.71 6.35 24.44
CA LEU A 10 -10.00 5.85 23.95
C LEU A 10 -9.80 4.54 23.16
N PRO A 11 -9.64 3.38 23.85
CA PRO A 11 -9.43 2.13 23.16
C PRO A 11 -10.72 1.66 22.46
N SER A 12 -10.60 1.07 21.28
CA SER A 12 -11.74 0.66 20.44
C SER A 12 -12.52 -0.54 20.99
N ASN A 13 -11.94 -1.31 21.91
CA ASN A 13 -12.57 -2.46 22.55
C ASN A 13 -13.26 -2.14 23.89
N ALA A 14 -13.28 -0.88 24.33
CA ALA A 14 -13.83 -0.52 25.65
C ALA A 14 -15.36 -0.57 25.72
N SER A 15 -16.06 -0.82 24.61
CA SER A 15 -17.52 -0.69 24.52
C SER A 15 -18.17 -1.66 23.53
N LEU A 16 -17.58 -2.84 23.37
CA LEU A 16 -18.10 -3.87 22.46
C LEU A 16 -19.56 -4.27 22.80
N ASP A 17 -19.93 -4.23 24.08
CA ASP A 17 -21.30 -4.55 24.53
C ASP A 17 -22.30 -3.40 24.29
N LEU A 18 -21.82 -2.16 24.13
CA LEU A 18 -22.64 -0.96 23.93
C LEU A 18 -22.72 -0.54 22.45
N HIS A 19 -21.72 -0.91 21.66
CA HIS A 19 -21.58 -0.54 20.26
C HIS A 19 -21.14 -1.76 19.46
N THR A 20 -22.13 -2.47 18.91
CA THR A 20 -21.92 -3.72 18.17
C THR A 20 -21.59 -3.51 16.69
N ASP A 21 -21.70 -2.28 16.16
CA ASP A 21 -21.49 -1.95 14.75
C ASP A 21 -20.09 -1.39 14.44
N HIS A 22 -19.09 -1.72 15.27
CA HIS A 22 -17.72 -1.28 15.06
C HIS A 22 -17.12 -1.89 13.78
N THR A 23 -16.54 -1.02 12.96
CA THR A 23 -15.70 -1.38 11.83
C THR A 23 -14.31 -0.78 12.04
N PHE A 24 -13.34 -1.20 11.24
CA PHE A 24 -11.99 -0.61 11.30
C PHE A 24 -12.01 0.92 11.15
N THR A 25 -12.90 1.46 10.34
CA THR A 25 -12.99 2.89 10.02
C THR A 25 -14.05 3.63 10.84
N ARG A 26 -14.78 2.93 11.72
CA ARG A 26 -15.86 3.51 12.53
C ARG A 26 -15.95 2.78 13.87
N TYR A 27 -15.53 3.46 14.94
CA TYR A 27 -15.70 2.95 16.30
C TYR A 27 -16.16 4.08 17.22
N ALA A 28 -16.92 3.70 18.25
CA ALA A 28 -17.36 4.56 19.34
C ALA A 28 -16.90 3.95 20.66
N THR A 29 -16.42 4.76 21.60
CA THR A 29 -16.04 4.26 22.92
C THR A 29 -16.82 5.04 23.98
N ALA A 30 -17.33 4.32 24.96
CA ALA A 30 -17.99 4.85 26.13
C ALA A 30 -16.96 4.90 27.26
N SER A 31 -16.58 6.12 27.65
CA SER A 31 -15.76 6.31 28.84
C SER A 31 -16.58 5.92 30.09
N PRO A 32 -16.07 5.04 30.96
CA PRO A 32 -16.77 4.68 32.20
C PRO A 32 -16.87 5.86 33.18
N GLN A 33 -15.97 6.84 33.06
CA GLN A 33 -16.00 8.06 33.85
C GLN A 33 -16.55 9.23 33.02
N ARG A 34 -17.57 9.90 33.57
CA ARG A 34 -18.05 11.17 33.01
C ARG A 34 -17.02 12.26 33.29
N ILE A 35 -16.57 12.91 32.23
CA ILE A 35 -15.65 14.05 32.31
C ILE A 35 -16.50 15.32 32.37
N SER A 36 -16.33 16.10 33.44
CA SER A 36 -17.02 17.38 33.60
C SER A 36 -16.11 18.50 33.09
N MET A 37 -16.46 19.09 31.95
CA MET A 37 -15.76 20.26 31.39
C MET A 37 -16.62 21.50 31.61
N SER A 38 -16.08 22.53 32.26
CA SER A 38 -16.75 23.81 32.49
C SER A 38 -16.17 24.89 31.60
N GLY A 39 -17.03 25.72 30.99
CA GLY A 39 -16.58 26.80 30.11
C GLY A 39 -16.19 26.33 28.71
N GLN A 40 -15.26 27.05 28.07
CA GLN A 40 -14.70 26.68 26.77
C GLN A 40 -13.58 25.67 26.98
N TRP A 41 -13.57 24.63 26.17
CA TRP A 41 -12.55 23.59 26.19
C TRP A 41 -12.05 23.34 24.76
N GLU A 42 -10.81 22.86 24.67
CA GLU A 42 -10.17 22.44 23.43
C GLU A 42 -9.65 21.03 23.61
N CYS A 43 -9.70 20.22 22.54
CA CYS A 43 -9.09 18.91 22.52
C CYS A 43 -8.16 18.78 21.30
N GLY A 44 -6.97 18.23 21.52
CA GLY A 44 -6.04 17.87 20.45
C GLY A 44 -5.85 16.36 20.37
N LEU A 45 -5.74 15.83 19.15
CA LEU A 45 -5.29 14.44 18.95
C LEU A 45 -3.78 14.39 19.18
N VAL A 46 -3.37 13.66 20.22
CA VAL A 46 -1.95 13.51 20.57
C VAL A 46 -1.35 12.27 19.94
N GLU A 47 -2.07 11.15 19.97
CA GLU A 47 -1.62 9.87 19.44
C GLU A 47 -2.81 9.05 18.91
N MET A 48 -2.60 8.33 17.82
CA MET A 48 -3.53 7.34 17.29
C MET A 48 -2.77 6.05 17.00
N GLN A 49 -3.21 4.95 17.60
CA GLN A 49 -2.67 3.61 17.36
C GLN A 49 -3.73 2.78 16.61
N TYR A 50 -3.34 2.18 15.51
CA TYR A 50 -4.18 1.24 14.77
C TYR A 50 -3.31 0.10 14.24
N THR A 51 -3.88 -1.11 14.17
CA THR A 51 -3.21 -2.24 13.53
C THR A 51 -3.20 -2.03 12.02
N HIS A 52 -2.02 -2.00 11.41
CA HIS A 52 -1.93 -1.93 9.95
C HIS A 52 -2.06 -3.33 9.35
N SER A 53 -3.27 -3.71 8.95
CA SER A 53 -3.56 -5.03 8.36
C SER A 53 -3.89 -4.97 6.86
N TRP A 54 -3.76 -3.80 6.24
CA TRP A 54 -4.14 -3.62 4.85
C TRP A 54 -3.02 -3.96 3.89
N TYR A 55 -3.37 -4.73 2.86
CA TYR A 55 -2.47 -4.98 1.75
C TYR A 55 -2.43 -3.77 0.82
N ASN A 56 -1.22 -3.32 0.48
CA ASN A 56 -1.03 -2.34 -0.58
C ASN A 56 -1.01 -2.98 -1.97
N VAL A 57 -0.91 -4.32 -2.04
CA VAL A 57 -1.16 -5.13 -3.23
C VAL A 57 -2.23 -6.15 -2.90
N THR A 58 -3.42 -5.95 -3.44
CA THR A 58 -4.59 -6.82 -3.26
C THR A 58 -4.64 -7.92 -4.32
N SER A 59 -5.37 -9.00 -4.07
CA SER A 59 -5.40 -10.21 -4.92
C SER A 59 -5.86 -9.95 -6.36
N ASP A 60 -6.74 -8.97 -6.56
CA ASP A 60 -7.24 -8.46 -7.85
C ASP A 60 -6.15 -7.73 -8.68
N ASN A 61 -5.07 -7.29 -8.04
CA ASN A 61 -4.06 -6.42 -8.64
C ASN A 61 -2.66 -7.07 -8.76
N THR A 62 -2.62 -8.40 -8.83
CA THR A 62 -1.38 -9.20 -8.73
C THR A 62 -0.73 -9.57 -10.07
N TRP A 63 -1.37 -9.28 -11.20
CA TRP A 63 -0.92 -9.76 -12.51
C TRP A 63 -0.07 -8.74 -13.27
N LEU A 64 0.98 -9.23 -13.92
CA LEU A 64 1.95 -8.49 -14.71
C LEU A 64 2.19 -9.21 -16.03
N GLY A 65 2.49 -8.46 -17.09
CA GLY A 65 2.86 -9.01 -18.39
C GLY A 65 4.32 -8.72 -18.73
N VAL A 66 5.03 -9.70 -19.25
CA VAL A 66 6.40 -9.58 -19.76
C VAL A 66 6.45 -10.16 -21.17
N THR A 67 6.85 -9.38 -22.16
CA THR A 67 7.10 -9.88 -23.52
C THR A 67 8.60 -9.97 -23.75
N LEU A 68 9.08 -11.10 -24.27
CA LEU A 68 10.47 -11.30 -24.69
C LEU A 68 10.50 -11.94 -26.06
N ASP A 69 11.15 -11.26 -27.02
CA ASP A 69 11.36 -11.80 -28.36
C ASP A 69 10.04 -12.26 -29.03
N GLY A 70 8.94 -11.55 -28.76
CA GLY A 70 7.59 -11.85 -29.25
C GLY A 70 6.81 -12.90 -28.45
N ILE A 71 7.38 -13.44 -27.38
CA ILE A 71 6.73 -14.41 -26.49
C ILE A 71 6.21 -13.70 -25.25
N ASP A 72 4.91 -13.83 -24.98
CA ASP A 72 4.25 -13.24 -23.83
C ASP A 72 4.25 -14.18 -22.62
N PHE A 73 4.63 -13.64 -21.47
CA PHE A 73 4.60 -14.30 -20.17
C PHE A 73 3.70 -13.50 -19.22
N VAL A 74 2.82 -14.22 -18.53
CA VAL A 74 2.00 -13.65 -17.46
C VAL A 74 2.60 -14.07 -16.13
N VAL A 75 2.84 -13.08 -15.27
CA VAL A 75 3.48 -13.26 -13.96
C VAL A 75 2.52 -12.78 -12.88
N LYS A 76 2.44 -13.57 -11.80
CA LYS A 76 1.68 -13.20 -10.61
C LYS A 76 2.63 -12.87 -9.47
N ILE A 77 2.40 -11.74 -8.80
CA ILE A 77 3.01 -11.43 -7.50
C ILE A 77 2.05 -11.81 -6.37
N GLU A 78 2.58 -12.10 -5.19
CA GLU A 78 1.72 -12.38 -4.03
C GLU A 78 1.02 -11.11 -3.56
N ALA A 79 -0.24 -11.26 -3.14
CA ALA A 79 -0.94 -10.19 -2.44
C ALA A 79 -0.32 -10.04 -1.05
N GLY A 80 -0.21 -8.81 -0.57
CA GLY A 80 0.42 -8.54 0.71
C GLY A 80 0.70 -7.08 0.97
N TYR A 81 1.35 -6.85 2.09
CA TYR A 81 1.87 -5.55 2.47
C TYR A 81 3.37 -5.48 2.18
N TYR A 82 3.73 -4.67 1.20
CA TYR A 82 5.12 -4.38 0.84
C TYR A 82 5.52 -3.06 1.50
N ASP A 83 6.26 -3.16 2.60
CA ASP A 83 6.66 -2.04 3.47
C ASP A 83 7.55 -0.99 2.79
N THR A 84 8.30 -1.39 1.76
CA THR A 84 9.29 -0.59 1.06
C THR A 84 9.22 -0.85 -0.45
N PRO A 85 9.58 0.13 -1.30
CA PRO A 85 9.67 -0.10 -2.74
C PRO A 85 10.63 -1.24 -3.11
N GLU A 86 11.67 -1.47 -2.32
CA GLU A 86 12.62 -2.57 -2.47
C GLU A 86 11.96 -3.93 -2.25
N THR A 87 11.09 -4.10 -1.25
CA THR A 87 10.41 -5.38 -1.02
C THR A 87 9.44 -5.68 -2.16
N LEU A 88 8.72 -4.68 -2.67
CA LEU A 88 7.84 -4.84 -3.85
C LEU A 88 8.63 -5.17 -5.12
N THR A 89 9.65 -4.38 -5.47
CA THR A 89 10.48 -4.65 -6.67
C THR A 89 11.20 -5.99 -6.57
N GLY A 90 11.62 -6.38 -5.37
CA GLY A 90 12.16 -7.71 -5.08
C GLY A 90 11.15 -8.83 -5.37
N ALA A 91 9.90 -8.69 -4.94
CA ALA A 91 8.84 -9.67 -5.18
C ALA A 91 8.49 -9.79 -6.67
N ILE A 92 8.40 -8.66 -7.38
CA ILE A 92 8.22 -8.64 -8.84
C ILE A 92 9.37 -9.39 -9.52
N ASN A 93 10.62 -9.05 -9.18
CA ASN A 93 11.81 -9.69 -9.75
C ASN A 93 11.85 -11.21 -9.46
N ARG A 94 11.49 -11.65 -8.26
CA ARG A 94 11.40 -13.09 -7.93
C ARG A 94 10.38 -13.79 -8.81
N SER A 95 9.20 -13.18 -8.96
CA SER A 95 8.10 -13.73 -9.76
C SER A 95 8.47 -13.81 -11.24
N ILE A 96 9.11 -12.78 -11.81
CA ILE A 96 9.60 -12.81 -13.20
C ILE A 96 10.60 -13.94 -13.41
N ARG A 97 11.51 -14.18 -12.45
CA ARG A 97 12.52 -15.25 -12.57
C ARG A 97 11.94 -16.66 -12.65
N THR A 98 10.69 -16.85 -12.21
CA THR A 98 10.00 -18.16 -12.33
C THR A 98 9.65 -18.50 -13.77
N VAL A 99 9.43 -17.49 -14.62
CA VAL A 99 9.05 -17.65 -16.03
C VAL A 99 10.20 -17.30 -16.98
N VAL A 100 11.08 -16.38 -16.59
CA VAL A 100 12.25 -15.93 -17.37
C VAL A 100 13.52 -16.22 -16.58
N LYS A 101 14.23 -17.29 -16.94
CA LYS A 101 15.42 -17.77 -16.20
C LYS A 101 16.64 -16.83 -16.29
N GLU A 102 16.68 -15.95 -17.29
CA GLU A 102 17.77 -14.99 -17.49
C GLU A 102 17.41 -13.59 -16.95
N LYS A 103 18.41 -12.79 -16.55
CA LYS A 103 18.23 -11.41 -16.07
C LYS A 103 17.84 -10.42 -17.18
N LYS A 104 17.00 -10.86 -18.12
CA LYS A 104 16.52 -10.08 -19.27
C LYS A 104 15.60 -8.93 -18.87
N VAL A 105 14.86 -9.10 -17.77
CA VAL A 105 13.99 -8.07 -17.18
C VAL A 105 14.27 -7.97 -15.68
N LYS A 106 14.53 -6.76 -15.19
CA LYS A 106 14.77 -6.49 -13.78
C LYS A 106 14.29 -5.11 -13.39
N LEU A 107 13.55 -5.02 -12.29
CA LEU A 107 13.23 -3.75 -11.64
C LEU A 107 14.32 -3.40 -10.61
N SER A 108 14.67 -2.13 -10.54
CA SER A 108 15.53 -1.57 -9.48
C SER A 108 14.88 -0.31 -8.94
N TYR A 109 14.95 -0.10 -7.63
CA TYR A 109 14.53 1.14 -7.00
C TYR A 109 15.76 1.91 -6.47
N SER A 110 15.72 3.23 -6.58
CA SER A 110 16.75 4.14 -6.08
C SER A 110 16.18 4.98 -4.95
N ASN A 111 16.68 4.77 -3.74
CA ASN A 111 16.27 5.55 -2.56
C ASN A 111 16.64 7.04 -2.64
N ILE A 112 17.65 7.40 -3.45
CA ILE A 112 18.06 8.79 -3.66
C ILE A 112 17.08 9.51 -4.59
N THR A 113 16.72 8.88 -5.71
CA THR A 113 15.85 9.51 -6.72
C THR A 113 14.37 9.21 -6.51
N GLN A 114 14.04 8.29 -5.59
CA GLN A 114 12.71 7.75 -5.34
C GLN A 114 12.03 7.20 -6.60
N LYS A 115 12.82 6.63 -7.51
CA LYS A 115 12.35 6.10 -8.80
C LYS A 115 12.56 4.61 -8.91
N VAL A 116 11.57 3.95 -9.52
CA VAL A 116 11.69 2.59 -10.04
C VAL A 116 12.16 2.66 -11.48
N THR A 117 13.22 1.93 -11.78
CA THR A 117 13.78 1.77 -13.14
C THR A 117 13.60 0.32 -13.57
N ILE A 118 13.09 0.13 -14.78
CA ILE A 118 12.92 -1.19 -15.39
C ILE A 118 14.06 -1.38 -16.40
N HIS A 119 14.94 -2.34 -16.13
CA HIS A 119 16.04 -2.75 -17.00
C HIS A 119 15.58 -3.91 -17.85
N MET A 120 15.71 -3.75 -19.16
CA MET A 120 15.15 -4.66 -20.16
C MET A 120 16.10 -4.77 -21.35
N ILE A 121 16.19 -5.96 -21.96
CA ILE A 121 16.92 -6.17 -23.21
C ILE A 121 16.13 -5.62 -24.41
N GLN A 122 16.76 -5.52 -25.59
CA GLN A 122 16.05 -5.18 -26.83
C GLN A 122 14.91 -6.18 -27.11
N ASN A 123 13.88 -5.73 -27.83
CA ASN A 123 12.69 -6.52 -28.17
C ASN A 123 11.94 -7.10 -26.96
N SER A 124 11.94 -6.38 -25.84
CA SER A 124 11.18 -6.76 -24.65
C SER A 124 10.24 -5.66 -24.17
N SER A 125 9.17 -6.06 -23.50
CA SER A 125 8.17 -5.15 -22.95
C SER A 125 7.76 -5.60 -21.55
N PHE A 126 7.37 -4.63 -20.72
CA PHE A 126 6.83 -4.85 -19.39
C PHE A 126 5.52 -4.10 -19.27
N SER A 127 4.47 -4.80 -18.83
CA SER A 127 3.14 -4.23 -18.64
C SER A 127 2.60 -4.60 -17.26
N VAL A 128 1.82 -3.69 -16.69
CA VAL A 128 1.17 -3.87 -15.39
C VAL A 128 -0.31 -3.71 -15.63
N TYR A 129 -1.12 -4.73 -15.36
CA TYR A 129 -2.54 -4.68 -15.68
C TYR A 129 -3.34 -3.82 -14.69
N SER A 130 -2.92 -3.77 -13.43
CA SER A 130 -3.59 -2.98 -12.40
C SER A 130 -3.18 -1.51 -12.44
N LEU A 131 -4.17 -0.60 -12.47
CA LEU A 131 -3.95 0.84 -12.35
C LEU A 131 -3.33 1.22 -11.00
N ASN A 132 -3.72 0.55 -9.92
CA ASN A 132 -3.16 0.81 -8.59
C ASN A 132 -1.67 0.45 -8.56
N LEU A 133 -1.31 -0.72 -9.08
CA LEU A 133 0.08 -1.15 -9.14
C LEU A 133 0.91 -0.30 -10.10
N GLN A 134 0.33 0.16 -11.23
CA GLN A 134 0.97 1.14 -12.11
C GLN A 134 1.34 2.41 -11.34
N ARG A 135 0.40 2.97 -10.58
CA ARG A 135 0.63 4.19 -9.77
C ARG A 135 1.69 3.96 -8.71
N VAL A 136 1.66 2.82 -8.00
CA VAL A 136 2.66 2.45 -6.99
C VAL A 136 4.05 2.35 -7.62
N LEU A 137 4.17 1.84 -8.84
CA LEU A 137 5.43 1.75 -9.58
C LEU A 137 5.83 3.05 -10.29
N GLY A 138 5.02 4.12 -10.17
CA GLY A 138 5.26 5.38 -10.87
C GLY A 138 5.07 5.29 -12.39
N LEU A 139 4.41 4.25 -12.89
CA LEU A 139 4.03 4.13 -14.29
C LEU A 139 2.85 5.07 -14.55
N ASN A 140 3.04 6.01 -15.46
CA ASN A 140 1.97 6.95 -15.78
C ASN A 140 1.01 6.31 -16.81
N PRO A 141 -0.25 6.03 -16.45
CA PRO A 141 -1.23 5.40 -17.34
C PRO A 141 -1.55 6.25 -18.57
N ARG A 142 -1.28 7.56 -18.55
CA ARG A 142 -1.58 8.47 -19.68
C ARG A 142 -0.71 8.24 -20.92
N TYR A 143 0.42 7.54 -20.80
CA TYR A 143 1.32 7.28 -21.93
C TYR A 143 1.14 5.91 -22.59
N LEU A 144 0.24 5.05 -22.10
CA LEU A 144 -0.01 3.73 -22.70
C LEU A 144 -0.97 3.78 -23.91
N HIS A 145 -1.59 4.93 -24.18
CA HIS A 145 -2.49 5.12 -25.34
C HIS A 145 -1.81 5.75 -26.57
N GLU A 146 -0.55 6.19 -26.50
CA GLU A 146 0.10 6.91 -27.61
C GLU A 146 0.99 6.04 -28.50
N SER A 147 1.20 4.76 -28.15
CA SER A 147 2.04 3.82 -28.92
C SER A 147 1.22 2.76 -29.68
N ARG A 148 0.19 3.22 -30.40
CA ARG A 148 -0.33 2.52 -31.58
C ARG A 148 -0.44 3.49 -32.75
N LYS A 149 0.62 3.55 -33.55
CA LYS A 149 0.57 3.88 -34.97
C LYS A 149 1.32 2.80 -35.72
#